data_AF-A0A372L7P7-F1
#
_entry.id   AF-A0A372L7P7-F1
#
_cell.length_a   1.000
_cell.length_b   1.000
_cell.length_c   1.000
_cell.angle_alpha   90.00
_cell.angle_beta   90.00
_cell.angle_gamma   90.00
#
_symmetry.space_group_name_H-M   'P 1'
#
loop_
_entity.id
_entity.type
_entity.pdbx_description
1 polymer ?
#
loop_
_entity_poly.entity_id
_entity_poly.type
_entity_poly.pdbx_seq_one_letter_code
_entity_poly.pdbx_strand_id
1 'polypeptide(L)'
;MKVILKASSVVFALLLLFTGVTEAQGAAVNTSKSRVTYTLDDSSGVRYAIYFIPTNEKKSIGSCNSKYSWSSCWAGVNQGDTIYHGDYKIYQRKAGSKTVKYTGYQKKDFTYNATRKMVYSVPSKYKGQPDLFITAETMSSNFEDGRIYYMFKGKLKKADLFAYTYRPQNVGKHSFRTAGYNNGDGKWYIRDYKLSVINGKLRETKLFVKRYDMDKFRKSWRKDWK
;
A
#
# COMPACT_ATOMS: atom_id res chain seq x y z
N MET A 1 -83.54 -10.77 -28.82
CA MET A 1 -82.83 -11.06 -27.56
C MET A 1 -81.45 -11.66 -27.87
N LYS A 2 -80.37 -10.86 -27.84
CA LYS A 2 -79.03 -11.24 -27.34
C LYS A 2 -78.03 -10.09 -27.54
N VAL A 3 -77.75 -9.49 -26.39
CA VAL A 3 -76.65 -8.67 -25.87
C VAL A 3 -75.44 -8.36 -26.78
N ILE A 4 -75.16 -7.06 -26.87
CA ILE A 4 -73.93 -6.39 -27.32
C ILE A 4 -72.87 -6.50 -26.22
N LEU A 5 -71.69 -7.07 -26.50
CA LEU A 5 -70.51 -6.92 -25.63
C LEU A 5 -69.71 -5.68 -26.03
N LYS A 6 -69.68 -4.67 -25.16
CA LYS A 6 -68.72 -3.55 -25.23
C LYS A 6 -67.45 -3.98 -24.49
N ALA A 7 -66.32 -3.99 -25.20
CA ALA A 7 -65.00 -4.17 -24.62
C ALA A 7 -64.52 -2.84 -24.01
N SER A 8 -64.44 -2.78 -22.67
CA SER A 8 -63.84 -1.66 -21.96
C SER A 8 -62.32 -1.86 -21.87
N SER A 9 -61.56 -0.97 -22.51
CA SER A 9 -60.10 -0.92 -22.41
C SER A 9 -59.70 -0.20 -21.12
N VAL A 10 -59.04 -0.90 -20.20
CA VAL A 10 -58.42 -0.32 -19.01
C VAL A 10 -56.97 0.03 -19.37
N VAL A 11 -56.68 1.33 -19.50
CA VAL A 11 -55.33 1.86 -19.67
C VAL A 11 -54.72 2.07 -18.28
N PHE A 12 -53.72 1.28 -17.92
CA PHE A 12 -52.96 1.42 -16.68
C PHE A 12 -51.74 2.31 -16.95
N ALA A 13 -51.79 3.57 -16.53
CA ALA A 13 -50.64 4.48 -16.59
C ALA A 13 -49.74 4.25 -15.37
N LEU A 14 -48.60 3.57 -15.57
CA LEU A 14 -47.53 3.48 -14.56
C LEU A 14 -46.73 4.79 -14.55
N LEU A 15 -46.97 5.65 -13.54
CA LEU A 15 -46.05 6.74 -13.21
C LEU A 15 -44.81 6.14 -12.54
N LEU A 16 -43.71 6.05 -13.27
CA LEU A 16 -42.39 5.80 -12.70
C LEU A 16 -41.90 7.09 -12.01
N LEU A 17 -42.12 7.17 -10.71
CA LEU A 17 -41.46 8.14 -9.83
C LEU A 17 -39.96 7.80 -9.79
N PHE A 18 -39.17 8.45 -10.65
CA PHE A 18 -37.73 8.53 -10.50
C PHE A 18 -37.43 9.40 -9.28
N THR A 19 -37.40 8.81 -8.09
CA THR A 19 -36.72 9.41 -6.95
C THR A 19 -35.23 9.36 -7.22
N GLY A 20 -34.71 10.45 -7.79
CA GLY A 20 -33.27 10.68 -7.87
C GLY A 20 -32.71 10.63 -6.46
N VAL A 21 -32.07 9.52 -6.12
CA VAL A 21 -31.19 9.44 -4.95
C VAL A 21 -30.02 10.33 -5.28
N THR A 22 -30.08 11.58 -4.82
CA THR A 22 -28.90 12.42 -4.71
C THR A 22 -27.97 11.72 -3.73
N GLU A 23 -26.97 11.00 -4.26
CA GLU A 23 -25.86 10.51 -3.46
C GLU A 23 -25.29 11.72 -2.72
N ALA A 24 -25.51 11.74 -1.40
CA ALA A 24 -24.93 12.75 -0.55
C ALA A 24 -23.43 12.82 -0.86
N GLN A 25 -22.97 13.97 -1.35
CA GLN A 25 -21.56 14.23 -1.56
C GLN A 25 -20.87 14.08 -0.21
N GLY A 26 -20.30 12.90 0.02
CA GLY A 26 -19.54 12.59 1.22
C GLY A 26 -18.50 13.69 1.45
N ALA A 27 -18.30 14.06 2.71
CA ALA A 27 -17.36 15.10 3.10
C ALA A 27 -16.04 14.99 2.32
N ALA A 28 -15.57 16.11 1.77
CA ALA A 28 -14.36 16.15 0.97
C ALA A 28 -13.18 15.53 1.75
N VAL A 29 -12.43 14.64 1.10
CA VAL A 29 -11.30 13.96 1.72
C VAL A 29 -10.21 14.98 2.07
N ASN A 30 -9.95 15.17 3.37
CA ASN A 30 -8.91 16.07 3.83
C ASN A 30 -7.52 15.45 3.66
N THR A 31 -6.88 15.74 2.52
CA THR A 31 -5.54 15.23 2.19
C THR A 31 -4.41 15.79 3.07
N SER A 32 -4.60 16.91 3.77
CA SER A 32 -3.57 17.46 4.68
C SER A 32 -3.33 16.58 5.91
N LYS A 33 -4.29 15.69 6.24
CA LYS A 33 -4.12 14.69 7.29
C LYS A 33 -3.20 13.54 6.90
N SER A 34 -2.78 13.45 5.64
CA SER A 34 -1.97 12.33 5.19
C SER A 34 -0.62 12.28 5.90
N ARG A 35 -0.23 11.09 6.39
CA ARG A 35 1.08 10.88 7.03
C ARG A 35 2.21 10.80 6.03
N VAL A 36 1.92 10.28 4.83
CA VAL A 36 2.83 10.28 3.69
C VAL A 36 2.04 10.46 2.41
N THR A 37 2.58 11.26 1.50
CA THR A 37 2.07 11.39 0.13
C THR A 37 3.18 11.00 -0.84
N TYR A 38 2.89 10.07 -1.75
CA TYR A 38 3.80 9.69 -2.82
C TYR A 38 3.13 9.90 -4.17
N THR A 39 3.92 10.32 -5.16
CA THR A 39 3.47 10.28 -6.56
C THR A 39 3.95 8.97 -7.17
N LEU A 40 3.02 8.20 -7.72
CA LEU A 40 3.30 6.94 -8.40
C LEU A 40 2.96 7.05 -9.88
N ASP A 41 3.86 6.58 -10.73
CA ASP A 41 3.60 6.31 -12.14
C ASP A 41 2.96 4.93 -12.30
N ASP A 42 1.92 4.83 -13.13
CA ASP A 42 1.39 3.55 -13.59
C ASP A 42 2.20 3.01 -14.79
N SER A 43 1.87 1.81 -15.27
CA SER A 43 2.58 1.20 -16.41
C SER A 43 2.47 1.99 -17.72
N SER A 44 1.55 2.95 -17.83
CA SER A 44 1.42 3.85 -18.98
C SER A 44 2.10 5.20 -18.77
N GLY A 45 2.72 5.43 -17.60
CA GLY A 45 3.35 6.71 -17.22
C GLY A 45 2.36 7.75 -16.68
N VAL A 46 1.12 7.35 -16.39
CA VAL A 46 0.15 8.26 -15.78
C VAL A 46 0.43 8.38 -14.28
N ARG A 47 0.49 9.64 -13.82
CA ARG A 47 0.80 9.99 -12.42
C ARG A 47 -0.42 9.97 -11.52
N TYR A 48 -0.23 9.43 -10.32
CA TYR A 48 -1.21 9.41 -9.25
C TYR A 48 -0.57 9.83 -7.92
N ALA A 49 -1.14 10.80 -7.23
CA ALA A 49 -0.83 11.05 -5.83
C ALA A 49 -1.55 10.01 -4.96
N ILE A 50 -0.81 9.32 -4.11
CA ILE A 50 -1.31 8.36 -3.14
C ILE A 50 -1.18 8.97 -1.75
N TYR A 51 -2.29 8.98 -1.02
CA TYR A 51 -2.38 9.51 0.34
C TYR A 51 -2.63 8.37 1.31
N PHE A 52 -1.79 8.27 2.34
CA PHE A 52 -2.00 7.39 3.50
C PHE A 52 -2.60 8.23 4.64
N ILE A 53 -3.91 8.11 4.87
CA ILE A 53 -4.66 9.01 5.75
C ILE A 53 -5.20 8.23 6.96
N PRO A 54 -4.91 8.66 8.20
CA PRO A 54 -5.45 8.04 9.40
C PRO A 54 -6.95 8.31 9.51
N THR A 55 -7.72 7.29 9.88
CA THR A 55 -9.14 7.43 10.26
C THR A 55 -9.30 7.51 11.77
N ASN A 56 -8.46 6.79 12.50
CA ASN A 56 -8.20 6.97 13.92
C ASN A 56 -6.70 6.74 14.11
N GLU A 57 -6.06 7.50 14.99
CA GLU A 57 -4.67 7.22 15.33
C GLU A 57 -4.33 7.79 16.71
N LYS A 58 -3.31 7.20 17.32
CA LYS A 58 -2.60 7.76 18.47
C LYS A 58 -1.14 7.95 18.08
N LYS A 59 -0.53 9.01 18.60
CA LYS A 59 0.90 9.29 18.45
C LYS A 59 1.60 9.02 19.77
N SER A 60 2.78 8.43 19.74
CA SER A 60 3.68 8.30 20.89
C SER A 60 5.13 8.40 20.44
N ILE A 61 6.02 8.56 21.41
CA ILE A 61 7.46 8.45 21.20
C ILE A 61 7.89 7.06 21.66
N GLY A 62 8.70 6.39 20.85
CA GLY A 62 9.30 5.09 21.17
C GLY A 62 10.05 5.19 22.50
N SER A 63 9.69 4.33 23.44
CA SER A 63 10.27 4.35 24.79
C SER A 63 10.29 2.95 25.39
N CYS A 64 11.39 2.58 26.05
CA CYS A 64 11.50 1.25 26.66
C CYS A 64 10.60 1.09 27.90
N ASN A 65 10.10 2.23 28.42
CA ASN A 65 9.11 2.30 29.50
C ASN A 65 7.77 2.85 28.99
N SER A 66 7.43 2.60 27.73
CA SER A 66 6.18 3.11 27.15
C SER A 66 4.95 2.53 27.86
N LYS A 67 3.94 3.38 28.06
CA LYS A 67 2.59 2.96 28.46
C LYS A 67 1.89 2.09 27.40
N TYR A 68 2.29 2.23 26.13
CA TYR A 68 1.67 1.52 25.02
C TYR A 68 2.63 0.46 24.46
N SER A 69 2.14 -0.77 24.32
CA SER A 69 2.93 -1.87 23.75
C SER A 69 3.45 -1.55 22.35
N TRP A 70 2.64 -0.90 21.51
CA TRP A 70 3.01 -0.53 20.13
C TRP A 70 4.07 0.58 20.03
N SER A 71 4.38 1.29 21.12
CA SER A 71 5.51 2.23 21.17
C SER A 71 6.57 1.83 22.20
N SER A 72 6.48 0.62 22.76
CA SER A 72 7.54 0.10 23.62
C SER A 72 8.78 -0.24 22.79
N CYS A 73 9.99 -0.13 23.36
CA CYS A 73 11.20 -0.64 22.74
C CYS A 73 11.07 -2.14 22.50
N TRP A 74 10.72 -2.51 21.28
CA TRP A 74 10.60 -3.87 20.80
C TRP A 74 10.92 -3.86 19.31
N ALA A 75 11.18 -5.03 18.74
CA ALA A 75 11.48 -5.23 17.33
C ALA A 75 10.71 -4.24 16.43
N GLY A 76 11.40 -3.22 15.92
CA GLY A 76 10.75 -2.17 15.12
C GLY A 76 10.85 -0.76 15.67
N VAL A 77 10.97 -0.59 16.99
CA VAL A 77 10.85 0.69 17.69
C VAL A 77 12.11 0.93 18.55
N ASN A 78 12.77 2.06 18.31
CA ASN A 78 13.87 2.55 19.12
C ASN A 78 13.42 3.69 20.05
N GLN A 79 14.18 3.93 21.12
CA GLN A 79 14.02 5.10 21.96
C GLN A 79 14.06 6.37 21.10
N GLY A 80 13.05 7.23 21.22
CA GLY A 80 12.96 8.49 20.48
C GLY A 80 12.27 8.40 19.11
N ASP A 81 11.90 7.20 18.63
CA ASP A 81 11.17 7.08 17.35
C ASP A 81 9.79 7.73 17.43
N THR A 82 9.34 8.38 16.35
CA THR A 82 7.97 8.86 16.25
C THR A 82 7.08 7.73 15.74
N ILE A 83 6.17 7.26 16.61
CA ILE A 83 5.28 6.14 16.32
C ILE A 83 3.83 6.62 16.25
N TYR A 84 3.12 6.19 15.22
CA TYR A 84 1.68 6.34 15.10
C TYR A 84 1.04 4.96 15.09
N HIS A 85 -0.12 4.81 15.72
CA HIS A 85 -0.83 3.55 15.76
C HIS A 85 -2.33 3.76 15.59
N GLY A 86 -2.95 3.03 14.67
CA GLY A 86 -4.39 3.10 14.39
C GLY A 86 -4.75 2.63 12.98
N ASP A 87 -5.92 3.05 12.53
CA ASP A 87 -6.48 2.68 11.24
C ASP A 87 -6.17 3.72 10.17
N TYR A 88 -5.81 3.27 8.98
CA TYR A 88 -5.47 4.11 7.84
C TYR A 88 -6.21 3.67 6.58
N LYS A 89 -6.64 4.65 5.79
CA LYS A 89 -7.19 4.45 4.45
C LYS A 89 -6.23 4.98 3.40
N ILE A 90 -6.15 4.27 2.28
CA ILE A 90 -5.35 4.68 1.13
C ILE A 90 -6.27 5.36 0.11
N TYR A 91 -5.93 6.59 -0.26
CA TYR A 91 -6.63 7.37 -1.27
C TYR A 91 -5.71 7.66 -2.46
N GLN A 92 -6.31 7.90 -3.63
CA GLN A 92 -5.58 8.27 -4.83
C GLN A 92 -6.19 9.52 -5.49
N ARG A 93 -5.34 10.29 -6.17
CA ARG A 93 -5.74 11.39 -7.04
C ARG A 93 -4.92 11.34 -8.33
N LYS A 94 -5.59 11.20 -9.47
CA LYS A 94 -4.94 11.29 -10.79
C LYS A 94 -4.38 12.70 -10.99
N ALA A 95 -3.19 12.83 -11.57
CA ALA A 95 -2.65 14.14 -11.94
C ALA A 95 -3.63 14.94 -12.81
N GLY A 96 -3.77 16.24 -12.52
CA GLY A 96 -4.76 17.12 -13.17
C GLY A 96 -6.21 16.98 -12.67
N SER A 97 -6.53 15.94 -11.89
CA SER A 97 -7.87 15.78 -11.28
C SER A 97 -7.94 16.49 -9.93
N LYS A 98 -9.06 17.17 -9.65
CA LYS A 98 -9.39 17.69 -8.31
C LYS A 98 -9.96 16.60 -7.39
N THR A 99 -10.53 15.55 -7.96
CA THR A 99 -11.19 14.46 -7.20
C THR A 99 -10.18 13.50 -6.57
N VAL A 100 -10.28 13.34 -5.25
CA VAL A 100 -9.59 12.32 -4.47
C VAL A 100 -10.54 11.14 -4.26
N LYS A 101 -10.08 9.92 -4.53
CA LYS A 101 -10.89 8.70 -4.45
C LYS A 101 -10.31 7.73 -3.42
N TYR A 102 -11.18 7.14 -2.61
CA TYR A 102 -10.79 6.00 -1.78
C TYR A 102 -10.46 4.80 -2.67
N THR A 103 -9.35 4.12 -2.39
CA THR A 103 -8.88 3.00 -3.21
C THR A 103 -9.55 1.67 -2.88
N GLY A 104 -10.32 1.60 -1.79
CA GLY A 104 -10.83 0.35 -1.24
C GLY A 104 -9.88 -0.32 -0.25
N TYR A 105 -8.61 0.11 -0.17
CA TYR A 105 -7.63 -0.46 0.76
C TYR A 105 -7.52 0.31 2.06
N GLN A 106 -7.52 -0.44 3.16
CA GLN A 106 -7.27 0.06 4.50
C GLN A 106 -6.27 -0.82 5.24
N LYS A 107 -5.57 -0.21 6.19
CA LYS A 107 -4.75 -0.85 7.20
C LYS A 107 -5.46 -0.66 8.53
N LYS A 108 -5.85 -1.76 9.17
CA LYS A 108 -6.42 -1.72 10.52
C LYS A 108 -5.33 -2.04 11.53
N ASP A 109 -5.41 -1.45 12.72
CA ASP A 109 -4.51 -1.75 13.83
C ASP A 109 -3.01 -1.66 13.45
N PHE A 110 -2.65 -0.62 12.69
CA PHE A 110 -1.34 -0.52 12.06
C PHE A 110 -0.41 0.39 12.84
N THR A 111 0.77 -0.12 13.20
CA THR A 111 1.86 0.65 13.78
C THR A 111 2.77 1.21 12.70
N TYR A 112 2.68 2.51 12.48
CA TYR A 112 3.56 3.27 11.60
C TYR A 112 4.73 3.88 12.38
N ASN A 113 5.92 3.31 12.23
CA ASN A 113 7.15 3.99 12.64
C ASN A 113 7.57 5.00 11.56
N ALA A 114 7.29 6.28 11.83
CA ALA A 114 7.55 7.37 10.90
C ALA A 114 9.04 7.70 10.80
N THR A 115 9.79 7.60 11.90
CA THR A 115 11.26 7.80 11.91
C THR A 115 11.94 6.80 10.98
N ARG A 116 11.50 5.54 11.01
CA ARG A 116 11.98 4.49 10.10
C ARG A 116 11.41 4.57 8.69
N LYS A 117 10.49 5.49 8.38
CA LYS A 117 9.80 5.60 7.07
C LYS A 117 9.19 4.26 6.62
N MET A 118 8.45 3.56 7.49
CA MET A 118 7.86 2.24 7.19
C MET A 118 6.74 2.27 6.13
N VAL A 119 6.32 3.45 5.68
CA VAL A 119 5.47 3.60 4.49
C VAL A 119 6.28 4.37 3.45
N TYR A 120 6.61 3.70 2.35
CA TYR A 120 7.55 4.22 1.35
C TYR A 120 7.18 3.82 -0.07
N SER A 121 7.85 4.41 -1.04
CA SER A 121 7.73 4.03 -2.45
C SER A 121 9.04 3.47 -2.99
N VAL A 122 8.92 2.62 -4.01
CA VAL A 122 10.06 2.13 -4.82
C VAL A 122 9.81 2.61 -6.25
N PRO A 123 10.51 3.68 -6.69
CA PRO A 123 10.31 4.21 -8.03
C PRO A 123 10.82 3.23 -9.10
N SER A 124 10.12 3.20 -10.21
CA SER A 124 10.51 2.50 -11.42
C SER A 124 11.58 3.28 -12.17
N LYS A 125 12.57 2.57 -12.72
CA LYS A 125 13.54 3.12 -13.67
C LYS A 125 13.26 2.65 -15.10
N TYR A 126 12.21 1.85 -15.30
CA TYR A 126 11.94 1.16 -16.55
C TYR A 126 10.60 1.59 -17.15
N LYS A 127 10.62 1.97 -18.44
CA LYS A 127 9.40 2.27 -19.19
C LYS A 127 8.46 1.06 -19.18
N GLY A 128 7.19 1.31 -18.89
CA GLY A 128 6.17 0.25 -18.83
C GLY A 128 6.06 -0.44 -17.47
N GLN A 129 6.81 -0.02 -16.45
CA GLN A 129 6.74 -0.58 -15.10
C GLN A 129 6.16 0.46 -14.12
N PRO A 130 5.17 0.08 -13.30
CA PRO A 130 4.61 0.98 -12.31
C PRO A 130 5.57 1.14 -11.13
N ASP A 131 5.48 2.27 -10.45
CA ASP A 131 6.07 2.46 -9.14
C ASP A 131 5.37 1.58 -8.10
N LEU A 132 6.11 1.20 -7.06
CA LEU A 132 5.54 0.50 -5.91
C LEU A 132 5.29 1.47 -4.77
N PHE A 133 4.18 1.30 -4.07
CA PHE A 133 3.92 1.85 -2.74
C PHE A 133 3.88 0.69 -1.75
N ILE A 134 4.63 0.80 -0.66
CA ILE A 134 4.82 -0.28 0.30
C ILE A 134 4.49 0.22 1.70
N THR A 135 3.66 -0.55 2.40
CA THR A 135 3.44 -0.41 3.84
C THR A 135 4.12 -1.58 4.54
N ALA A 136 5.12 -1.31 5.37
CA ALA A 136 5.89 -2.31 6.09
C ALA A 136 5.39 -2.52 7.51
N GLU A 137 5.44 -3.76 7.99
CA GLU A 137 5.17 -4.18 9.37
C GLU A 137 6.44 -4.87 9.91
N THR A 138 6.81 -4.56 11.15
CA THR A 138 7.97 -5.24 11.75
C THR A 138 7.54 -6.61 12.25
N MET A 139 8.27 -7.65 11.87
CA MET A 139 8.00 -9.03 12.26
C MET A 139 9.00 -9.53 13.30
N SER A 140 10.25 -9.08 13.23
CA SER A 140 11.29 -9.37 14.21
C SER A 140 12.32 -8.24 14.27
N SER A 141 13.31 -8.36 15.17
CA SER A 141 14.36 -7.35 15.36
C SER A 141 15.15 -7.02 14.09
N ASN A 142 15.12 -7.91 13.10
CA ASN A 142 15.87 -7.80 11.85
C ASN A 142 14.99 -8.06 10.61
N PHE A 143 13.66 -8.06 10.72
CA PHE A 143 12.79 -8.48 9.61
C PHE A 143 11.50 -7.67 9.53
N GLU A 144 11.16 -7.27 8.30
CA GLU A 144 9.95 -6.54 7.95
C GLU A 144 9.20 -7.25 6.82
N ASP A 145 7.87 -7.23 6.89
CA ASP A 145 6.98 -7.61 5.80
C ASP A 145 6.45 -6.36 5.11
N GLY A 146 6.76 -6.19 3.83
CA GLY A 146 6.29 -5.09 3.00
C GLY A 146 5.10 -5.49 2.14
N ARG A 147 3.91 -4.96 2.46
CA ARG A 147 2.72 -5.10 1.62
C ARG A 147 2.81 -4.16 0.43
N ILE A 148 2.76 -4.73 -0.77
CA ILE A 148 2.98 -4.00 -2.01
C ILE A 148 1.65 -3.55 -2.62
N TYR A 149 1.64 -2.31 -3.05
CA TYR A 149 0.61 -1.72 -3.89
C TYR A 149 1.24 -1.06 -5.11
N TYR A 150 0.52 -0.99 -6.23
CA TYR A 150 0.96 -0.34 -7.46
C TYR A 150 -0.24 0.14 -8.28
N MET A 151 -0.04 1.17 -9.09
CA MET A 151 -1.08 1.65 -10.00
C MET A 151 -1.12 0.82 -11.27
N PHE A 152 -2.31 0.38 -11.67
CA PHE A 152 -2.53 -0.35 -12.92
C PHE A 152 -3.86 0.04 -13.54
N LYS A 153 -3.83 0.59 -14.75
CA LYS A 153 -5.03 1.06 -15.47
C LYS A 153 -5.90 1.98 -14.60
N GLY A 154 -5.26 2.91 -13.90
CA GLY A 154 -5.91 3.89 -13.02
C GLY A 154 -6.51 3.38 -11.71
N LYS A 155 -6.28 2.12 -11.35
CA LYS A 155 -6.67 1.55 -10.06
C LYS A 155 -5.43 1.15 -9.26
N LEU A 156 -5.43 1.45 -7.96
CA LEU A 156 -4.45 0.85 -7.06
C LEU A 156 -4.73 -0.65 -6.96
N LYS A 157 -3.69 -1.47 -7.07
CA LYS A 157 -3.77 -2.92 -6.91
C LYS A 157 -2.79 -3.37 -5.83
N LYS A 158 -3.16 -4.42 -5.12
CA LYS A 158 -2.29 -5.13 -4.18
C LYS A 158 -1.53 -6.25 -4.91
N ALA A 159 -0.27 -6.46 -4.53
CA ALA A 159 0.54 -7.61 -4.91
C ALA A 159 0.83 -8.51 -3.70
N ASP A 160 1.49 -9.64 -3.95
CA ASP A 160 2.14 -10.43 -2.90
C ASP A 160 3.12 -9.56 -2.11
N LEU A 161 3.45 -9.98 -0.89
CA LEU A 161 4.34 -9.21 -0.01
C LEU A 161 5.81 -9.52 -0.28
N PHE A 162 6.67 -8.54 0.05
CA PHE A 162 8.09 -8.81 0.26
C PHE A 162 8.36 -9.09 1.72
N ALA A 163 9.30 -9.97 1.97
CA ALA A 163 9.81 -10.27 3.30
C ALA A 163 11.32 -9.96 3.29
N TYR A 164 11.79 -9.09 4.19
CA TYR A 164 13.16 -8.56 4.11
C TYR A 164 13.71 -7.99 5.40
N THR A 165 15.04 -8.02 5.53
CA THR A 165 15.83 -7.21 6.47
C THR A 165 16.22 -5.88 5.82
N TYR A 166 16.58 -5.90 4.53
CA TYR A 166 16.83 -4.70 3.76
C TYR A 166 15.81 -4.52 2.65
N ARG A 167 15.33 -3.28 2.54
CA ARG A 167 14.25 -2.91 1.61
C ARG A 167 14.52 -3.37 0.18
N PRO A 168 13.45 -3.75 -0.54
CA PRO A 168 13.52 -4.21 -1.92
C PRO A 168 14.18 -3.17 -2.84
N GLN A 169 14.98 -3.66 -3.78
CA GLN A 169 15.62 -2.86 -4.82
C GLN A 169 15.03 -3.21 -6.18
N ASN A 170 14.83 -2.21 -7.03
CA ASN A 170 14.50 -2.43 -8.43
C ASN A 170 15.76 -2.80 -9.22
N VAL A 171 15.87 -4.06 -9.65
CA VAL A 171 17.06 -4.62 -10.32
C VAL A 171 16.84 -4.93 -11.80
N GLY A 172 15.62 -4.72 -12.30
CA GLY A 172 15.26 -5.01 -13.69
C GLY A 172 13.79 -4.70 -13.95
N LYS A 173 13.37 -4.78 -15.22
CA LYS A 173 11.97 -4.56 -15.57
C LYS A 173 11.06 -5.57 -14.88
N HIS A 174 10.21 -5.08 -13.98
CA HIS A 174 9.36 -5.84 -13.07
C HIS A 174 10.14 -6.81 -12.16
N SER A 175 11.43 -6.58 -11.95
CA SER A 175 12.31 -7.44 -11.16
C SER A 175 12.83 -6.71 -9.94
N PHE A 176 12.66 -7.34 -8.78
CA PHE A 176 12.98 -6.76 -7.48
C PHE A 176 13.84 -7.70 -6.68
N ARG A 177 14.85 -7.16 -5.99
CA ARG A 177 15.75 -7.92 -5.13
C ARG A 177 15.47 -7.60 -3.67
N THR A 178 15.30 -8.62 -2.84
CA THR A 178 15.24 -8.49 -1.37
C THR A 178 16.43 -9.17 -0.72
N ALA A 179 16.72 -8.77 0.51
CA ALA A 179 17.67 -9.47 1.37
C ALA A 179 17.09 -9.67 2.75
N GLY A 180 17.12 -10.92 3.23
CA GLY A 180 16.75 -11.31 4.59
C GLY A 180 17.93 -11.95 5.31
N TYR A 181 18.18 -11.52 6.53
CA TYR A 181 19.11 -12.17 7.45
C TYR A 181 18.33 -13.17 8.31
N ASN A 182 18.83 -14.39 8.45
CA ASN A 182 18.27 -15.38 9.34
C ASN A 182 19.15 -15.54 10.57
N ASN A 183 18.63 -15.17 11.74
CA ASN A 183 19.35 -15.28 13.01
C ASN A 183 19.64 -16.75 13.39
N GLY A 184 18.84 -17.70 12.90
CA GLY A 184 18.98 -19.12 13.25
C GLY A 184 20.16 -19.82 12.61
N ASP A 185 20.60 -19.37 11.42
CA ASP A 185 21.73 -19.95 10.70
C ASP A 185 22.88 -18.95 10.43
N GLY A 186 22.67 -17.68 10.76
CA GLY A 186 23.63 -16.60 10.53
C GLY A 186 23.89 -16.31 9.05
N LYS A 187 22.94 -16.61 8.16
CA LYS A 187 23.08 -16.44 6.70
C LYS A 187 22.19 -15.34 6.15
N TRP A 188 22.66 -14.77 5.04
CA TRP A 188 21.90 -13.87 4.19
C TRP A 188 21.26 -14.64 3.03
N TYR A 189 19.97 -14.38 2.84
CA TYR A 189 19.18 -14.87 1.74
C TYR A 189 18.85 -13.71 0.82
N ILE A 190 19.43 -13.71 -0.38
CA ILE A 190 19.18 -12.70 -1.41
C ILE A 190 18.26 -13.32 -2.45
N ARG A 191 17.11 -12.71 -2.66
CA ARG A 191 16.05 -13.23 -3.53
C ARG A 191 15.71 -12.23 -4.61
N ASP A 192 15.65 -12.69 -5.86
CA ASP A 192 15.15 -11.90 -6.97
C ASP A 192 13.74 -12.38 -7.32
N TYR A 193 12.78 -11.47 -7.30
CA TYR A 193 11.40 -11.70 -7.65
C TYR A 193 11.05 -11.02 -8.97
N LYS A 194 10.16 -11.63 -9.74
CA LYS A 194 9.49 -11.00 -10.88
C LYS A 194 8.03 -10.77 -10.56
N LEU A 195 7.60 -9.51 -10.62
CA LEU A 195 6.21 -9.10 -10.42
C LEU A 195 5.42 -9.23 -11.71
N SER A 196 4.30 -9.94 -11.65
CA SER A 196 3.28 -9.88 -12.68
C SER A 196 2.28 -8.77 -12.36
N VAL A 197 2.35 -7.64 -13.08
CA VAL A 197 1.45 -6.49 -12.88
C VAL A 197 -0.03 -6.80 -13.19
N ILE A 198 -0.28 -7.88 -13.93
CA ILE A 198 -1.64 -8.30 -14.30
C ILE A 198 -2.38 -8.90 -13.10
N ASN A 199 -1.71 -9.71 -12.29
CA ASN A 199 -2.34 -10.44 -11.17
C ASN A 199 -1.70 -10.17 -9.80
N GLY A 200 -0.66 -9.33 -9.74
CA GLY A 200 0.02 -9.00 -8.49
C GLY A 200 0.91 -10.11 -7.94
N LYS A 201 1.11 -11.23 -8.67
CA LYS A 201 1.92 -12.34 -8.18
C LYS A 201 3.41 -12.03 -8.24
N LEU A 202 4.13 -12.41 -7.18
CA LEU A 202 5.60 -12.43 -7.16
C LEU A 202 6.09 -13.85 -7.42
N ARG A 203 6.90 -14.02 -8.46
CA ARG A 203 7.61 -15.28 -8.71
C ARG A 203 9.06 -15.13 -8.32
N GLU A 204 9.55 -15.95 -7.40
CA GLU A 204 10.99 -16.06 -7.17
C GLU A 204 11.67 -16.57 -8.44
N THR A 205 12.71 -15.87 -8.87
CA THR A 205 13.49 -16.17 -10.07
C THR A 205 14.93 -16.53 -9.75
N LYS A 206 15.42 -16.13 -8.58
CA LYS A 206 16.75 -16.45 -8.12
C LYS A 206 16.83 -16.44 -6.61
N LEU A 207 17.58 -17.39 -6.07
CA LEU A 207 17.98 -17.43 -4.67
C LEU A 207 19.50 -17.53 -4.61
N PHE A 208 20.11 -16.65 -3.83
CA PHE A 208 21.48 -16.78 -3.40
C PHE A 208 21.54 -16.85 -1.88
N VAL A 209 22.25 -17.85 -1.38
CA VAL A 209 22.55 -17.98 0.05
C VAL A 209 24.01 -17.64 0.25
N LYS A 210 24.29 -16.69 1.13
CA LYS A 210 25.66 -16.25 1.40
C LYS A 210 25.91 -16.13 2.89
N ARG A 211 27.08 -16.58 3.31
CA ARG A 211 27.65 -16.28 4.62
C ARG A 211 28.48 -15.01 4.44
N TYR A 212 27.92 -13.87 4.83
CA TYR A 212 28.60 -12.58 4.73
C TYR A 212 29.03 -12.09 6.09
N ASP A 213 30.12 -11.34 6.10
CA ASP A 213 30.31 -10.26 7.06
C ASP A 213 29.22 -9.20 6.82
N MET A 214 28.40 -8.98 7.86
CA MET A 214 27.25 -8.06 7.88
C MET A 214 27.61 -6.67 7.36
N ASP A 215 28.80 -6.17 7.69
CA ASP A 215 29.20 -4.81 7.36
C ASP A 215 29.53 -4.63 5.89
N LYS A 216 30.17 -5.63 5.27
CA LYS A 216 30.44 -5.61 3.83
C LYS A 216 29.14 -5.66 3.02
N PHE A 217 28.20 -6.52 3.44
CA PHE A 217 26.92 -6.62 2.74
C PHE A 217 26.11 -5.33 2.86
N ARG A 218 26.00 -4.76 4.06
CA ARG A 218 25.29 -3.48 4.31
C ARG A 218 25.82 -2.34 3.46
N LYS A 219 27.14 -2.22 3.30
CA LYS A 219 27.77 -1.19 2.46
C LYS A 219 27.45 -1.36 0.98
N SER A 220 27.27 -2.60 0.53
CA SER A 220 26.91 -2.91 -0.87
C SER A 220 25.42 -2.75 -1.17
N TRP A 221 24.55 -2.77 -0.15
CA TRP A 221 23.11 -2.64 -0.35
C TRP A 221 22.73 -1.20 -0.62
N ARG A 222 22.59 -0.87 -1.90
CA ARG A 222 22.16 0.43 -2.37
C ARG A 222 20.85 0.88 -1.69
N LYS A 223 20.85 2.13 -1.24
CA LYS A 223 19.66 2.81 -0.71
C LYS A 223 18.98 3.52 -1.89
N ASP A 224 18.23 2.77 -2.70
CA ASP A 224 17.55 3.29 -3.90
C ASP A 224 16.38 4.24 -3.57
N TRP A 225 16.07 4.40 -2.28
CA TRP A 225 14.99 5.23 -1.77
C TRP A 225 15.59 6.45 -1.06
N LYS A 226 15.18 7.65 -1.49
CA LYS A 226 15.43 8.92 -0.79
C LYS A 226 14.10 9.37 -0.15
#